data_AF-A0A8D2EDH3-F1
#
_entry.id   AF-A0A8D2EDH3-F1
#
_cell.length_a   1.000
_cell.length_b   1.000
_cell.length_c   1.000
_cell.angle_alpha   90.00
_cell.angle_beta   90.00
_cell.angle_gamma   90.00
#
_symmetry.space_group_name_H-M   'P 1'
#
loop_
_entity.id
_entity.type
_entity.pdbx_description
1 polymer ?
#
loop_
_entity_poly.entity_id
_entity_poly.type
_entity_poly.pdbx_seq_one_letter_code
_entity_poly.pdbx_strand_id
1 'polypeptide(L)' 'TSSEDREAQEDELLAPESIYNGDEFRTAESVQGGETRIYLDLPQNFKIFVSAITQRTEKIICKLSI' A
#
# COMPACT_ATOMS: atom_id res chain seq x y z
N THR A 1 -14.49 5.07 18.69
CA THR A 1 -13.98 3.93 17.92
C THR A 1 -12.91 4.46 16.99
N SER A 2 -11.64 4.42 17.43
CA SER A 2 -10.49 4.91 16.64
C SER A 2 -9.17 4.45 17.25
N SER A 3 -9.08 4.33 18.58
CA SER A 3 -7.89 3.80 19.25
C SER A 3 -7.79 2.28 19.15
N GLU A 4 -8.89 1.56 19.40
CA GLU A 4 -8.96 0.09 19.29
C GLU A 4 -8.70 -0.37 17.84
N ASP A 5 -9.23 0.35 16.85
CA ASP A 5 -9.01 0.05 15.43
C ASP A 5 -7.53 0.22 15.04
N ARG A 6 -6.82 1.19 15.63
CA ARG A 6 -5.39 1.42 15.41
C ARG A 6 -4.54 0.36 16.12
N GLU A 7 -4.89 0.03 17.36
CA GLU A 7 -4.17 -0.99 18.14
C GLU A 7 -4.24 -2.37 17.47
N ALA A 8 -5.41 -2.75 16.96
CA ALA A 8 -5.57 -3.98 16.19
C ALA A 8 -4.73 -3.98 14.89
N GLN A 9 -4.66 -2.85 14.19
CA GLN A 9 -3.82 -2.71 12.99
C GLN A 9 -2.32 -2.81 13.32
N GLU A 10 -1.89 -2.25 14.44
CA GLU A 10 -0.49 -2.33 14.90
C GLU A 10 -0.12 -3.76 15.32
N ASP A 11 -1.02 -4.48 15.99
CA ASP A 11 -0.80 -5.87 16.42
C ASP A 11 -0.62 -6.83 15.23
N GLU A 12 -1.40 -6.66 14.16
CA GLU A 12 -1.25 -7.44 12.92
C GLU A 12 0.14 -7.26 12.26
N LEU A 13 0.76 -6.09 12.41
CA LEU A 13 2.05 -5.74 11.80
C LEU A 13 3.27 -6.23 12.59
N LEU A 14 3.11 -6.62 13.86
CA LEU A 14 4.22 -7.12 14.69
C LEU A 14 4.85 -8.40 14.12
N ALA A 15 4.02 -9.29 13.57
CA ALA A 15 4.49 -10.52 12.96
C ALA A 15 5.40 -10.26 11.72
N PRO A 16 4.97 -9.50 10.69
CA PRO A 16 5.82 -9.20 9.54
C PRO A 16 7.10 -8.42 9.88
N GLU A 17 7.05 -7.47 10.82
CA GLU A 17 8.27 -6.77 11.30
C GLU A 17 9.29 -7.72 11.96
N SER A 18 8.82 -8.80 12.59
CA SER A 18 9.71 -9.77 13.26
C SER A 18 10.37 -10.77 12.32
N ILE A 19 9.80 -11.02 11.13
CA ILE A 19 10.27 -12.05 10.18
C ILE A 19 11.07 -11.47 9.00
N TYR A 20 10.83 -10.20 8.65
CA TYR A 20 11.53 -9.51 7.56
C TYR A 20 12.49 -8.47 8.12
N ASN A 21 13.64 -8.28 7.47
CA ASN A 21 14.52 -7.18 7.81
C ASN A 21 13.89 -5.84 7.38
N GLY A 22 14.38 -4.74 7.93
CA GLY A 22 13.81 -3.42 7.67
C GLY A 22 13.87 -2.99 6.19
N ASP A 23 14.74 -3.59 5.36
CA ASP A 23 14.80 -3.30 3.92
C ASP A 23 13.69 -4.02 3.13
N GLU A 24 13.28 -5.21 3.57
CA GLU A 24 12.24 -6.03 2.95
C GLU A 24 10.82 -5.64 3.40
N PHE A 25 10.66 -5.20 4.65
CA PHE A 25 9.38 -4.73 5.18
C PHE A 25 9.53 -3.34 5.80
N ARG A 26 9.13 -2.32 5.03
CA ARG A 26 9.15 -0.92 5.44
C ARG A 26 7.74 -0.52 5.88
N THR A 27 7.56 -0.23 7.17
CA THR A 27 6.34 0.42 7.65
C THR A 27 6.34 1.87 7.21
N ALA A 28 5.20 2.32 6.69
CA ALA A 28 5.07 3.68 6.19
C ALA A 28 4.50 4.56 7.31
N GLU A 29 5.32 5.49 7.82
CA GLU A 29 5.06 6.29 9.02
C GLU A 29 3.83 7.23 8.94
N SER A 30 3.17 7.34 7.79
CA SER A 30 2.22 8.44 7.50
C SER A 30 1.00 8.08 6.65
N VAL A 31 0.71 6.80 6.42
CA VAL A 31 -0.40 6.39 5.53
C VAL A 31 -1.51 5.67 6.27
N GLN A 32 -2.74 6.01 5.87
CA GLN A 32 -3.93 5.27 6.25
C GLN A 32 -3.81 3.84 5.69
N GLY A 33 -4.04 2.83 6.53
CA GLY A 33 -3.93 1.42 6.13
C GLY A 33 -4.71 1.11 4.85
N GLY A 34 -4.12 0.28 3.97
CA GLY A 34 -4.68 -0.05 2.65
C GLY A 34 -4.14 0.77 1.47
N GLU A 35 -3.29 1.77 1.71
CA GLU A 35 -2.54 2.44 0.64
C GLU A 35 -1.25 1.68 0.30
N THR A 36 -1.03 1.38 -0.98
CA THR A 36 0.24 0.83 -1.48
C THR A 36 0.91 1.86 -2.40
N ARG A 37 2.18 2.19 -2.13
CA ARG A 37 3.00 3.08 -2.97
C ARG A 37 4.07 2.28 -3.70
N ILE A 38 4.17 2.49 -5.00
CA ILE A 38 5.14 1.79 -5.87
C ILE A 38 5.98 2.86 -6.55
N TYR A 39 7.31 2.79 -6.36
CA TYR A 39 8.28 3.67 -7.00
C TYR A 39 8.97 2.92 -8.13
N LEU A 40 8.97 3.49 -9.34
CA LEU A 40 9.56 2.89 -10.54
C LEU A 40 10.33 3.96 -11.31
N ASP A 41 11.61 3.69 -11.60
CA ASP A 41 12.36 4.48 -12.57
C ASP A 41 11.93 4.09 -13.98
N LEU A 42 11.20 4.98 -14.65
CA LEU A 42 10.65 4.73 -15.98
C LEU A 42 11.47 5.43 -17.07
N PRO A 43 11.74 4.77 -18.21
CA PRO A 43 12.36 5.44 -19.35
C PRO A 43 11.44 6.54 -19.91
N GLN A 44 12.04 7.54 -20.57
CA GLN A 44 11.36 8.76 -21.05
C GLN A 44 10.11 8.52 -21.93
N ASN A 45 9.97 7.34 -22.53
CA ASN A 45 8.87 7.00 -23.44
C ASN A 45 7.99 5.84 -22.92
N PHE A 46 8.05 5.55 -21.63
CA PHE A 46 7.23 4.50 -21.03
C PHE A 46 5.74 4.84 -21.14
N LYS A 47 4.92 3.82 -21.46
CA LYS A 47 3.47 3.95 -21.58
C LYS A 47 2.80 3.12 -20.50
N ILE A 48 1.97 3.77 -19.68
CA ILE A 48 1.20 3.12 -18.63
C ILE A 48 -0.19 2.80 -19.19
N PHE A 49 -0.61 1.55 -19.07
CA PHE A 49 -1.97 1.12 -19.39
C PHE A 49 -2.64 0.66 -18.10
N VAL A 50 -3.74 1.31 -17.74
CA VAL A 50 -4.52 0.95 -16.55
C VAL A 50 -5.74 0.16 -17.00
N SER A 51 -5.82 -1.11 -16.59
CA SER A 51 -7.02 -1.94 -16.76
C SER A 51 -7.58 -2.31 -15.39
N ALA A 52 -8.80 -1.90 -15.09
CA ALA A 52 -9.51 -2.37 -13.91
C ALA A 52 -10.28 -3.65 -14.26
N ILE A 53 -9.98 -4.76 -13.57
CA ILE A 53 -10.79 -5.97 -13.62
C ILE A 53 -11.67 -5.98 -12.37
N THR A 54 -12.86 -5.39 -12.45
CA THR A 54 -13.76 -5.30 -11.29
C THR A 54 -14.83 -6.38 -11.36
N GLN A 55 -14.74 -7.40 -10.48
CA GLN A 55 -15.81 -8.40 -10.25
C GLN A 55 -16.71 -8.05 -9.05
N ARG A 56 -16.35 -7.05 -8.25
CA ARG A 56 -17.17 -6.50 -7.16
C ARG A 56 -17.24 -4.99 -7.26
N THR A 57 -18.38 -4.42 -6.87
CA THR A 57 -18.74 -3.00 -6.97
C THR A 57 -17.99 -2.08 -6.00
N GLU A 58 -16.75 -2.43 -5.65
CA GLU A 58 -15.90 -1.59 -4.80
C GLU A 58 -15.04 -0.71 -5.71
N LYS A 59 -15.17 0.61 -5.54
CA LYS A 59 -14.50 1.60 -6.38
C LYS A 59 -13.02 1.69 -5.98
N ILE A 60 -12.16 0.97 -6.68
CA ILE A 60 -10.71 1.11 -6.55
C ILE A 60 -10.30 2.41 -7.25
N ILE A 61 -9.86 3.41 -6.48
CA ILE A 61 -9.35 4.69 -7.01
C ILE A 61 -7.83 4.59 -7.09
N CYS A 62 -7.29 4.38 -8.29
CA CYS A 62 -5.85 4.43 -8.52
C CYS A 62 -5.43 5.88 -8.85
N LYS A 63 -4.73 6.55 -7.93
CA LYS A 63 -4.12 7.86 -8.20
C LYS A 63 -2.68 7.65 -8.66
N LEU A 64 -2.41 7.96 -9.91
CA LEU A 64 -1.05 8.02 -10.44
C LEU A 64 -0.55 9.46 -10.37
N SER A 65 0.55 9.68 -9.64
CA SER A 65 1.31 10.93 -9.66
C SER A 65 2.61 10.64 -10.41
N ILE A 66 2.82 11.28 -11.56
CA ILE A 66 4.06 11.23 -12.37
C ILE A 66 4.86 12.49 -12.10
#